data_AF-A0A0B2SVV3-F1
#
_entry.id   AF-A0A0B2SVV3-F1
#
_cell.length_a   1.000
_cell.length_b   1.000
_cell.length_c   1.000
_cell.angle_alpha   90.00
_cell.angle_beta   90.00
_cell.angle_gamma   90.00
#
_symmetry.space_group_name_H-M   'P 1'
#
loop_
_entity.id
_entity.type
_entity.pdbx_description
1 polymer ?
#
loop_
_entity_poly.entity_id
_entity_poly.type
_entity_poly.pdbx_seq_one_letter_code
_entity_poly.pdbx_strand_id
1 'polypeptide(L)' 'MADLGGKLCVVWECQGNENEMEIWCAEIGVKKNSDGELWGQLVWFGKVLSVPKGSSIVNCSSVSL' A
#
# COMPACT_ATOMS: atom_id res chain seq x y z
N MET A 1 -2.64 5.78 -0.22
CA MET A 1 -3.27 4.73 -1.06
C MET A 1 -3.36 5.25 -2.48
N ALA A 2 -3.29 4.38 -3.47
CA ALA A 2 -3.42 4.75 -4.88
C ALA A 2 -4.12 3.64 -5.68
N ASP A 3 -4.83 4.02 -6.75
CA ASP A 3 -5.32 3.06 -7.75
C ASP A 3 -4.20 2.70 -8.71
N LEU A 4 -3.86 1.41 -8.80
CA LEU A 4 -2.86 0.86 -9.69
C LEU A 4 -3.54 -0.08 -10.69
N GLY A 5 -4.09 0.50 -11.75
CA GLY A 5 -4.69 -0.28 -12.84
C GLY A 5 -5.90 -1.10 -12.39
N GLY A 6 -6.77 -0.51 -11.56
CA GLY A 6 -7.95 -1.18 -11.00
C GLY A 6 -7.66 -2.05 -9.77
N LYS A 7 -6.42 -2.08 -9.28
CA LYS A 7 -6.06 -2.63 -7.97
C LYS A 7 -5.84 -1.51 -6.97
N LEU A 8 -6.08 -1.78 -5.70
CA LEU A 8 -5.81 -0.84 -4.62
C LEU A 8 -4.43 -1.11 -4.03
N CYS A 9 -3.55 -0.12 -4.09
CA CYS A 9 -2.29 -0.15 -3.34
C CYS A 9 -2.42 0.67 -2.04
N VAL A 10 -2.11 0.02 -0.92
CA VAL A 10 -2.06 0.64 0.40
C VAL A 10 -0.61 0.67 0.85
N VAL A 11 -0.14 1.84 1.22
CA VAL A 11 1.20 2.04 1.80
C VAL A 11 1.03 2.55 3.22
N TRP A 12 1.85 2.03 4.12
CA TRP A 12 1.83 2.44 5.52
C TRP A 12 3.21 2.37 6.14
N GLU A 13 3.27 3.00 7.31
CA GLU A 13 4.43 3.25 8.12
C GLU A 13 4.47 2.25 9.29
N CYS A 14 5.58 1.51 9.44
CA CYS A 14 5.82 0.60 10.55
C CYS A 14 7.10 0.98 11.28
N GLN A 15 7.12 0.79 12.60
CA GLN A 15 8.32 0.99 13.39
C GLN A 15 9.38 -0.06 12.99
N GLY A 16 10.57 0.41 12.60
CA GLY A 16 11.71 -0.44 12.27
C GLY A 16 12.69 -0.55 13.44
N ASN A 17 13.99 -0.65 13.13
CA ASN A 17 15.07 -0.63 14.12
C ASN A 17 15.24 0.76 14.77
N GLU A 18 16.15 0.91 15.75
CA GLU A 18 16.29 2.10 16.60
C GLU A 18 16.20 3.46 15.87
N ASN A 19 16.80 3.57 14.69
CA ASN A 19 16.90 4.79 13.88
C ASN A 19 16.16 4.71 12.53
N GLU A 20 15.41 3.63 12.29
CA GLU A 20 14.73 3.39 11.02
C GLU A 20 13.23 3.18 11.20
N MET A 21 12.51 3.49 10.14
CA MET A 21 11.11 3.19 9.96
C MET A 21 10.97 2.40 8.67
N GLU A 22 10.05 1.44 8.64
CA GLU A 22 9.79 0.64 7.46
C GLU A 22 8.53 1.15 6.77
N ILE A 23 8.63 1.32 5.45
CA ILE A 23 7.46 1.53 4.61
C ILE A 23 7.05 0.19 4.06
N TRP A 24 5.81 -0.17 4.36
CA TRP A 24 5.16 -1.38 3.87
C TRP A 24 4.16 -1.03 2.80
N CYS A 25 3.94 -1.98 1.90
CA CYS A 25 2.95 -1.88 0.85
C CYS A 25 2.16 -3.18 0.75
N ALA A 26 0.89 -3.06 0.42
CA ALA A 26 0.02 -4.16 0.04
C ALA A 26 -0.72 -3.79 -1.24
N GLU A 27 -0.81 -4.75 -2.15
CA GLU A 27 -1.68 -4.66 -3.30
C GLU A 27 -2.88 -5.56 -3.09
N ILE A 28 -4.04 -4.97 -3.27
CA ILE A 28 -5.33 -5.57 -3.03
C ILE A 28 -6.07 -5.57 -4.36
N GLY A 29 -6.36 -6.77 -4.88
CA GLY A 29 -7.29 -6.93 -5.98
C GLY A 29 -8.68 -6.56 -5.52
N VAL A 30 -9.34 -5.65 -6.23
CA VAL A 30 -10.70 -5.23 -5.91
C VAL A 30 -11.64 -5.81 -6.96
N LYS A 31 -12.70 -6.48 -6.52
CA LYS A 31 -13.76 -6.97 -7.40
C LYS A 31 -15.12 -6.51 -6.87
N LYS A 32 -16.04 -6.25 -7.80
CA LYS A 32 -17.44 -5.98 -7.51
C LYS A 32 -18.27 -7.16 -7.98
N ASN A 33 -19.08 -7.75 -7.11
CA ASN A 33 -19.99 -8.82 -7.52
C ASN A 33 -21.26 -8.26 -8.20
N SER A 34 -22.10 -9.16 -8.72
CA SER A 34 -23.37 -8.81 -9.37
C SER A 34 -24.33 -8.06 -8.45
N ASP A 35 -24.26 -8.32 -7.14
CA ASP A 35 -25.09 -7.69 -6.11
C ASP A 35 -24.56 -6.31 -5.69
N GLY A 36 -23.43 -5.88 -6.29
CA GLY A 36 -22.82 -4.58 -6.08
C GLY A 36 -21.88 -4.48 -4.88
N GLU A 37 -21.67 -5.58 -4.16
CA GLU A 37 -20.75 -5.69 -3.03
C GLU A 37 -19.29 -5.69 -3.52
N LEU A 38 -18.44 -4.97 -2.78
CA LEU A 38 -17.01 -4.89 -3.04
C LEU A 38 -16.25 -5.89 -2.18
N TRP A 39 -15.42 -6.69 -2.83
CA TRP A 39 -14.53 -7.66 -2.20
C TRP A 39 -13.08 -7.29 -2.49
N GLY A 40 -12.25 -7.33 -1.45
CA GLY A 40 -10.80 -7.21 -1.54
C GLY A 40 -10.13 -8.56 -1.41
N GLN A 41 -9.13 -8.84 -2.25
CA GLN A 41 -8.22 -9.97 -2.10
C GLN A 41 -6.79 -9.46 -1.98
N LEU A 42 -6.09 -9.85 -0.92
CA LEU A 42 -4.67 -9.55 -0.77
C LEU A 42 -3.87 -10.29 -1.85
N VAL A 43 -3.24 -9.56 -2.76
CA VAL A 43 -2.41 -10.12 -3.84
C VAL A 43 -0.97 -10.27 -3.35
N TRP A 44 -0.42 -9.21 -2.77
CA TRP A 44 0.88 -9.23 -2.12
C TRP A 44 0.91 -8.20 -0.99
N PHE A 45 1.80 -8.43 -0.04
CA PHE A 45 2.22 -7.41 0.91
C PHE A 45 3.68 -7.63 1.29
N GLY A 46 4.36 -6.54 1.65
CA GLY A 46 5.74 -6.62 2.08
C GLY A 46 6.35 -5.27 2.38
N LYS A 47 7.52 -5.31 3.02
CA LYS A 47 8.38 -4.14 3.18
C LYS A 47 8.94 -3.73 1.82
N VAL A 48 8.79 -2.45 1.48
CA VAL A 48 9.32 -1.89 0.23
C VAL A 48 10.48 -0.92 0.44
N LEU A 49 10.59 -0.30 1.61
CA LEU A 49 11.65 0.67 1.89
C LEU A 49 11.93 0.77 3.39
N SER A 50 13.18 1.04 3.75
CA SER A 50 13.58 1.56 5.08
C SER A 50 13.90 3.05 4.94
N VAL A 51 13.37 3.88 5.84
CA VAL A 51 13.58 5.34 5.86
C VAL A 51 14.04 5.79 7.25
N PRO A 52 14.68 6.96 7.39
CA PRO A 52 15.02 7.49 8.70
C PRO A 52 13.78 7.66 9.58
N LYS A 53 13.94 7.36 10.87
CA LYS A 53 12.87 7.54 11.87
C LYS A 53 12.37 8.98 11.89
N GLY A 54 11.05 9.15 11.93
CA GLY A 54 10.39 10.45 11.84
C GLY A 54 10.01 10.89 10.42
N SER A 55 10.35 10.09 9.39
CA SER A 55 9.78 10.25 8.06
C SER A 55 8.28 9.96 8.07
N SER A 56 7.54 10.56 7.14
CA SER A 56 6.11 10.27 6.95
C SER A 56 5.68 10.26 5.48
N ILE A 57 4.74 9.38 5.16
CA ILE A 57 4.01 9.28 3.90
C ILE A 57 3.02 10.44 3.83
N VAL A 58 3.41 11.48 3.09
CA VAL A 58 2.55 12.66 2.86
C VAL A 58 1.57 12.47 1.70
N ASN A 59 1.96 11.69 0.69
CA ASN A 59 1.16 11.45 -0.50
C ASN A 59 1.51 10.10 -1.13
N CYS A 60 0.54 9.51 -1.83
CA CYS A 60 0.71 8.27 -2.59
C CYS A 60 -0.01 8.43 -3.93
N SER A 61 0.73 8.30 -5.02
CA SER A 61 0.19 8.45 -6.38
C SER A 61 0.68 7.29 -7.23
N SER A 62 -0.19 6.75 -8.07
CA SER A 62 0.21 5.80 -9.10
C SER A 62 0.80 6.54 -10.28
N VAL A 63 1.75 5.89 -10.94
CA VAL A 63 2.34 6.36 -12.19
C VAL A 63 2.11 5.30 -13.26
N SER A 64 1.65 5.73 -14.42
CA SER A 64 1.54 4.87 -15.60
C SER A 64 2.90 4.85 -16.31
N LEU A 65 3.37 3.65 -16.69
CA LEU A 65 4.56 3.46 -17.54
C LEU A 65 4.20 3.61 -19.01
#